data_AF-A0A0M3JA70-F1
#
_entry.id   AF-A0A0M3JA70-F1
#
_cell.length_a   1.000
_cell.length_b   1.000
_cell.length_c   1.000
_cell.angle_alpha   90.00
_cell.angle_beta   90.00
_cell.angle_gamma   90.00
#
_symmetry.space_group_name_H-M   'P 1'
#
loop_
_entity.id
_entity.type
_entity.pdbx_description
1 polymer ?
#
loop_
_entity_poly.entity_id
_entity_poly.type
_entity_poly.pdbx_seq_one_letter_code
_entity_poly.pdbx_strand_id
1 'polypeptide(L)'
;MTFQMSFTNLLLSLLIYSSSEVIGAYEIDPKGYVVYCPCMGRFGNQVEQLLGSISFARALNRTLVLPPFIEYIRGQPKKMVDYDEYFQVEPFKQDSLRVILMRDFIQQIAPRIWPLNRRKVFCWSAHPSIYNKSLPSSCHAKEGNPFGPFWDYSGIDFIGDIYYGEEINEGFNL
;
A
#
# COMPACT_ATOMS: atom_id res chain seq x y z
N MET A 1 -57.12 -7.87 38.29
CA MET A 1 -55.79 -7.24 38.23
C MET A 1 -55.23 -7.52 36.84
N THR A 2 -55.50 -6.63 35.90
CA THR A 2 -55.18 -6.78 34.47
C THR A 2 -53.76 -6.27 34.22
N PHE A 3 -52.86 -7.17 33.82
CA PHE A 3 -51.47 -6.84 33.50
C PHE A 3 -51.40 -6.40 32.04
N GLN A 4 -51.62 -5.10 31.80
CA GLN A 4 -51.51 -4.51 30.48
C GLN A 4 -50.03 -4.21 30.21
N MET A 5 -49.28 -5.24 29.81
CA MET A 5 -47.92 -5.09 29.32
C MET A 5 -47.96 -4.26 28.03
N SER A 6 -47.51 -3.02 28.18
CA SER A 6 -47.38 -2.01 27.13
C SER A 6 -46.52 -2.55 25.97
N PHE A 7 -47.18 -2.80 24.83
CA PHE A 7 -46.57 -3.18 23.55
C PHE A 7 -45.57 -2.13 23.02
N THR A 8 -45.58 -0.91 23.56
CA THR A 8 -44.69 0.18 23.15
C THR A 8 -43.24 -0.02 23.60
N ASN A 9 -42.99 -0.81 24.65
CA ASN A 9 -41.62 -1.04 25.15
C ASN A 9 -40.85 -2.09 24.35
N LEU A 10 -41.52 -3.00 23.62
CA LEU A 10 -40.87 -4.02 22.80
C LEU A 10 -40.39 -3.47 21.44
N LEU A 11 -41.08 -2.46 20.92
CA LEU A 11 -40.68 -1.75 19.69
C LEU A 11 -39.47 -0.83 19.90
N LEU A 12 -39.32 -0.24 21.09
CA LEU A 12 -38.11 0.55 21.41
C LEU A 12 -36.86 -0.32 21.56
N SER A 13 -36.97 -1.56 22.05
CA SER A 13 -35.83 -2.48 22.13
C SER A 13 -35.35 -3.01 20.78
N LEU A 14 -36.22 -3.01 19.75
CA LEU A 14 -35.87 -3.42 18.38
C LEU A 14 -35.23 -2.29 17.55
N LEU A 15 -35.49 -1.02 17.89
CA LEU A 15 -34.87 0.13 17.22
C LEU A 15 -33.44 0.41 17.68
N ILE A 16 -33.01 -0.10 18.85
CA ILE A 16 -31.64 0.06 19.36
C ILE A 16 -30.68 -0.98 18.73
N TYR A 17 -31.20 -1.98 18.01
CA TYR A 17 -30.40 -2.91 17.20
C TYR A 17 -30.01 -2.34 15.81
N SER A 18 -30.06 -1.02 15.65
CA SER A 18 -29.65 -0.35 14.42
C SER A 18 -28.15 -0.01 14.43
N SER A 19 -27.42 -0.74 13.60
CA SER A 19 -26.13 -0.40 12.97
C SER A 19 -25.01 0.12 13.89
N SER A 20 -24.28 -0.81 14.52
CA SER A 20 -22.82 -0.63 14.54
C SER A 20 -22.25 -1.42 13.37
N GLU A 21 -22.17 -0.78 12.20
CA GLU A 21 -21.13 -1.16 11.26
C GLU A 21 -19.81 -0.81 11.95
N VAL A 22 -19.23 -1.79 12.65
CA VAL A 22 -17.83 -1.73 13.02
C VAL A 22 -17.07 -1.83 11.70
N ILE A 23 -16.90 -0.68 11.03
CA ILE A 23 -15.74 -0.49 10.16
C ILE A 23 -14.57 -0.76 11.08
N GLY A 24 -14.00 -1.96 10.96
CA GLY A 24 -12.80 -2.35 11.67
C GLY A 24 -11.70 -1.41 11.22
N ALA A 25 -11.56 -0.29 11.91
CA ALA A 25 -10.49 0.64 11.64
C ALA A 25 -9.19 -0.13 11.87
N TYR A 26 -8.37 -0.28 10.82
CA TYR A 26 -7.03 -0.80 11.01
C TYR A 26 -6.32 0.05 12.07
N GLU A 27 -5.76 -0.63 13.07
CA GLU A 27 -4.90 0.01 14.05
C GLU A 27 -3.63 0.49 13.35
N ILE A 28 -3.24 1.74 13.59
CA ILE A 28 -2.01 2.30 13.02
C ILE A 28 -0.83 1.62 13.69
N ASP A 29 0.00 0.97 12.89
CA ASP A 29 1.24 0.37 13.36
C ASP A 29 2.24 1.47 13.75
N PRO A 30 2.62 1.61 15.03
CA PRO A 30 3.58 2.62 15.46
C PRO A 30 4.99 2.39 14.91
N LYS A 31 5.31 1.18 14.45
CA LYS A 31 6.58 0.91 13.76
C LYS A 31 6.58 1.41 12.31
N GLY A 32 5.41 1.70 11.75
CA GLY A 32 5.23 2.24 10.40
C GLY A 32 5.25 1.19 9.29
N TYR A 33 5.30 1.66 8.05
CA TYR A 33 4.93 0.86 6.87
C TYR A 33 6.01 0.88 5.79
N VAL A 34 6.07 -0.17 4.97
CA VAL A 34 6.85 -0.25 3.74
C VAL A 34 5.87 -0.36 2.57
N VAL A 35 5.98 0.55 1.61
CA VAL A 35 5.18 0.58 0.38
C VAL A 35 6.13 0.62 -0.80
N TYR A 36 5.91 -0.20 -1.82
CA TYR A 36 6.77 -0.25 -2.99
C TYR A 36 5.99 -0.59 -4.26
N CYS A 37 6.59 -0.30 -5.42
CA CYS A 37 6.11 -0.78 -6.72
C CYS A 37 6.94 -1.98 -7.17
N PRO A 38 6.32 -3.11 -7.57
CA PRO A 38 7.00 -4.20 -8.26
C PRO A 38 7.21 -3.84 -9.75
N CYS A 39 7.90 -2.74 -10.02
CA CYS A 39 7.91 -2.05 -11.32
C CYS A 39 8.87 -2.65 -12.37
N MET A 40 9.56 -3.76 -12.07
CA MET A 40 10.51 -4.38 -13.01
C MET A 40 10.10 -5.81 -13.36
N GLY A 41 9.91 -6.04 -14.66
CA GLY A 41 9.60 -7.35 -15.23
C GLY A 41 8.12 -7.73 -15.20
N ARG A 42 7.85 -9.03 -15.38
CA ARG A 42 6.48 -9.60 -15.37
C ARG A 42 6.26 -10.35 -14.05
N PHE A 43 5.13 -11.06 -13.92
CA PHE A 43 4.70 -11.72 -12.69
C PHE A 43 5.82 -12.46 -11.93
N GLY A 44 6.65 -13.28 -12.61
CA GLY A 44 7.76 -13.97 -11.95
C GLY A 44 8.78 -13.04 -11.26
N ASN A 45 9.17 -11.94 -11.93
CA ASN A 45 10.07 -10.94 -11.36
C ASN A 45 9.41 -10.16 -10.22
N GLN A 46 8.11 -9.89 -10.35
CA GLN A 46 7.35 -9.19 -9.32
C GLN A 46 7.23 -10.03 -8.04
N VAL A 47 7.03 -11.34 -8.17
CA VAL A 47 7.03 -12.28 -7.05
C VAL A 47 8.41 -12.40 -6.41
N GLU A 48 9.48 -12.46 -7.21
CA GLU A 48 10.86 -12.43 -6.69
C GLU A 48 11.13 -11.16 -5.86
N GLN A 49 10.72 -9.99 -6.36
CA GLN A 49 10.81 -8.73 -5.60
C GLN A 49 9.97 -8.75 -4.34
N LEU A 50 8.78 -9.34 -4.38
CA LEU A 50 7.92 -9.47 -3.20
C LEU A 50 8.61 -10.28 -2.09
N LEU A 51 9.29 -11.38 -2.43
CA LEU A 51 10.06 -12.17 -1.46
C LEU A 51 11.15 -11.32 -0.79
N GLY A 52 11.87 -10.50 -1.57
CA GLY A 52 12.84 -9.53 -1.05
C GLY A 52 12.19 -8.48 -0.15
N SER A 53 11.07 -7.90 -0.57
CA SER A 53 10.32 -6.88 0.20
C SER A 53 9.75 -7.43 1.51
N ILE A 54 9.33 -8.70 1.54
CA ILE A 54 8.94 -9.39 2.78
C ILE A 54 10.10 -9.46 3.76
N SER A 55 11.28 -9.91 3.29
CA SER A 55 12.48 -9.98 4.13
C SER A 55 12.89 -8.59 4.64
N PHE A 56 12.86 -7.59 3.78
CA PHE A 56 13.19 -6.21 4.11
C PHE A 56 12.25 -5.60 5.16
N ALA A 57 10.93 -5.77 4.99
CA ALA A 57 9.95 -5.29 5.97
C ALA A 57 10.10 -5.97 7.34
N ARG A 58 10.43 -7.27 7.37
CA ARG A 58 10.78 -7.99 8.61
C ARG A 58 12.02 -7.38 9.27
N ALA A 59 13.08 -7.18 8.52
CA ALA A 59 14.34 -6.62 9.04
C ALA A 59 14.16 -5.22 9.63
N LEU A 60 13.31 -4.39 9.01
CA LEU A 60 12.96 -3.06 9.54
C LEU A 60 11.93 -3.09 10.67
N ASN A 61 11.35 -4.25 10.97
CA ASN A 61 10.21 -4.40 11.86
C ASN A 61 9.07 -3.42 11.50
N ARG A 62 8.68 -3.38 10.22
CA ARG A 62 7.59 -2.54 9.68
C ARG A 62 6.50 -3.39 9.04
N THR A 63 5.27 -2.88 9.00
CA THR A 63 4.19 -3.54 8.26
C THR A 63 4.42 -3.40 6.75
N LEU A 64 4.37 -4.51 6.01
CA LEU A 64 4.45 -4.48 4.55
C LEU A 64 3.07 -4.19 3.93
N VAL A 65 3.00 -3.17 3.08
CA VAL A 65 1.84 -2.93 2.24
C VAL A 65 1.97 -3.79 0.98
N LEU A 66 1.11 -4.79 0.87
CA LEU A 66 1.11 -5.74 -0.25
C LEU A 66 0.67 -5.01 -1.53
N PRO A 67 1.54 -4.90 -2.55
CA PRO A 67 1.21 -4.17 -3.76
C PRO A 67 0.28 -5.00 -4.66
N PRO A 68 -0.49 -4.35 -5.55
CA PRO A 68 -1.06 -5.04 -6.68
C PRO A 68 0.06 -5.51 -7.63
N PHE A 69 -0.18 -6.63 -8.32
CA PHE A 69 0.63 -7.09 -9.43
C PHE A 69 0.27 -6.34 -10.71
N ILE A 70 1.24 -6.25 -11.62
CA ILE A 70 1.07 -5.62 -12.94
C ILE A 70 0.98 -6.71 -14.00
N GLU A 71 -0.19 -6.87 -14.60
CA GLU A 71 -0.40 -7.75 -15.74
C GLU A 71 -0.20 -7.02 -17.06
N TYR A 72 0.61 -7.60 -17.93
CA TYR A 72 0.82 -7.14 -19.31
C TYR A 72 0.16 -8.11 -20.27
N ILE A 73 -1.04 -7.78 -20.71
CA ILE A 73 -1.81 -8.58 -21.67
C ILE A 73 -1.61 -7.96 -23.06
N ARG A 74 -1.21 -8.79 -24.04
CA ARG A 74 -0.95 -8.32 -25.41
C ARG A 74 -2.23 -7.73 -26.02
N GLY A 75 -2.14 -6.50 -26.51
CA GLY A 75 -3.27 -5.80 -27.15
C GLY A 75 -4.31 -5.25 -26.18
N GLN A 76 -4.06 -5.30 -24.87
CA GLN A 76 -4.92 -4.75 -23.83
C GLN A 76 -4.16 -3.72 -22.99
N PRO A 77 -4.85 -2.77 -22.36
CA PRO A 77 -4.26 -1.98 -21.29
C PRO A 77 -3.71 -2.90 -20.20
N LYS A 78 -2.57 -2.53 -19.61
CA LYS A 78 -2.07 -3.20 -18.42
C LYS A 78 -3.10 -3.12 -17.28
N LYS A 79 -3.16 -4.15 -16.47
CA LYS A 79 -4.09 -4.27 -15.34
C LYS A 79 -3.29 -4.31 -14.04
N MET A 80 -3.75 -3.55 -13.05
CA MET A 80 -3.31 -3.72 -11.66
C MET A 80 -4.24 -4.74 -11.02
N VAL A 81 -3.67 -5.80 -10.47
CA VAL A 81 -4.42 -6.89 -9.85
C VAL A 81 -4.04 -6.97 -8.39
N ASP A 82 -4.98 -6.76 -7.49
CA ASP A 82 -4.71 -6.77 -6.06
C ASP A 82 -4.16 -8.13 -5.61
N TYR A 83 -3.27 -8.09 -4.61
CA TYR A 83 -2.54 -9.27 -4.14
C TYR A 83 -3.46 -10.48 -3.83
N ASP A 84 -4.62 -10.21 -3.22
CA ASP A 84 -5.56 -11.21 -2.75
C ASP A 84 -6.46 -11.80 -3.84
N GLU A 85 -6.27 -11.41 -5.10
CA GLU A 85 -6.83 -12.11 -6.25
C GLU A 85 -6.07 -13.42 -6.55
N TYR A 86 -4.79 -13.52 -6.16
CA TYR A 86 -3.97 -14.71 -6.38
C TYR A 86 -3.54 -15.43 -5.10
N PHE A 87 -3.34 -14.68 -4.01
CA PHE A 87 -2.72 -15.22 -2.81
C PHE A 87 -3.54 -14.88 -1.56
N GLN A 88 -3.61 -15.84 -0.64
CA GLN A 88 -4.20 -15.59 0.67
C GLN A 88 -3.31 -14.66 1.50
N VAL A 89 -3.93 -13.80 2.32
CA VAL A 89 -3.21 -12.89 3.23
C VAL A 89 -2.98 -13.56 4.59
N GLU A 90 -3.87 -14.47 4.98
CA GLU A 90 -3.88 -15.20 6.25
C GLU A 90 -2.55 -15.91 6.58
N PRO A 91 -1.83 -16.54 5.63
CA PRO A 91 -0.55 -17.19 5.93
C PRO A 91 0.50 -16.25 6.54
N PHE A 92 0.50 -14.96 6.20
CA PHE A 92 1.45 -14.01 6.79
C PHE A 92 1.27 -13.82 8.29
N LYS A 93 0.02 -13.95 8.78
CA LYS A 93 -0.29 -13.87 10.22
C LYS A 93 0.34 -15.01 10.99
N GLN A 94 0.43 -16.21 10.38
CA GLN A 94 1.04 -17.39 11.00
C GLN A 94 2.54 -17.19 11.16
N ASP A 95 3.20 -16.54 10.20
CA ASP A 95 4.64 -16.26 10.24
C ASP A 95 5.01 -14.92 10.92
N SER A 96 4.10 -14.37 11.74
CA SER A 96 4.28 -13.08 12.44
C SER A 96 4.64 -11.88 11.54
N LEU A 97 4.40 -11.97 10.22
CA LEU A 97 4.59 -10.85 9.32
C LEU A 97 3.34 -9.98 9.35
N ARG A 98 3.53 -8.70 9.66
CA ARG A 98 2.45 -7.72 9.60
C ARG A 98 2.30 -7.23 8.17
N VAL A 99 1.11 -7.41 7.62
CA VAL A 99 0.77 -7.03 6.24
C VAL A 99 -0.57 -6.31 6.19
N ILE A 100 -0.75 -5.50 5.15
CA ILE A 100 -2.02 -4.87 4.80
C ILE A 100 -2.10 -4.75 3.28
N LEU A 101 -3.28 -4.91 2.69
CA LEU A 101 -3.46 -4.69 1.24
C LEU A 101 -3.27 -3.22 0.89
N MET A 102 -2.71 -2.92 -0.29
CA MET A 102 -2.53 -1.53 -0.73
C MET A 102 -3.83 -0.73 -0.73
N ARG A 103 -4.93 -1.31 -1.22
CA ARG A 103 -6.25 -0.64 -1.18
C ARG A 103 -6.67 -0.24 0.24
N ASP A 104 -6.49 -1.14 1.20
CA ASP A 104 -6.86 -0.91 2.59
C ASP A 104 -5.96 0.13 3.25
N PHE A 105 -4.65 0.04 3.00
CA PHE A 105 -3.68 1.01 3.51
C PHE A 105 -4.02 2.42 3.02
N ILE A 106 -4.29 2.58 1.72
CA ILE A 106 -4.56 3.89 1.14
C ILE A 106 -5.89 4.47 1.61
N GLN A 107 -6.92 3.64 1.77
CA GLN A 107 -8.23 4.11 2.23
C GLN A 107 -8.25 4.39 3.74
N GLN A 108 -7.63 3.54 4.55
CA GLN A 108 -7.88 3.52 6.00
C GLN A 108 -6.73 4.10 6.83
N ILE A 109 -5.49 4.02 6.34
CA ILE A 109 -4.28 4.38 7.12
C ILE A 109 -3.58 5.61 6.56
N ALA A 110 -3.31 5.64 5.25
CA ALA A 110 -2.54 6.69 4.61
C ALA A 110 -3.09 8.12 4.87
N PRO A 111 -4.41 8.39 4.88
CA PRO A 111 -4.91 9.73 5.13
C PRO A 111 -4.50 10.31 6.50
N ARG A 112 -4.22 9.43 7.48
CA ARG A 112 -3.87 9.82 8.85
C ARG A 112 -2.36 10.00 9.05
N ILE A 113 -1.54 9.11 8.47
CA ILE A 113 -0.08 9.09 8.74
C ILE A 113 0.80 9.47 7.54
N TRP A 114 0.26 9.36 6.33
CA TRP A 114 0.95 9.62 5.06
C TRP A 114 0.05 10.44 4.11
N PRO A 115 -0.41 11.64 4.55
CA PRO A 115 -1.28 12.50 3.77
C PRO A 115 -0.56 13.03 2.52
N LEU A 116 -1.33 13.52 1.53
CA LEU A 116 -0.83 13.95 0.22
C LEU A 116 0.38 14.90 0.31
N ASN A 117 0.34 15.86 1.24
CA ASN A 117 1.40 16.84 1.45
C ASN A 117 2.63 16.31 2.23
N ARG A 118 2.73 15.00 2.42
CA ARG A 118 3.86 14.34 3.11
C ARG A 118 4.44 13.15 2.34
N ARG A 119 3.89 12.85 1.16
CA ARG A 119 4.30 11.67 0.39
C ARG A 119 5.64 11.92 -0.29
N LYS A 120 6.70 11.39 0.31
CA LYS A 120 8.04 11.35 -0.31
C LYS A 120 8.32 9.94 -0.83
N VAL A 121 9.03 9.85 -1.95
CA VAL A 121 9.51 8.58 -2.50
C VAL A 121 10.97 8.33 -2.12
N PHE A 122 11.33 7.07 -1.95
CA PHE A 122 12.71 6.66 -1.66
C PHE A 122 13.34 6.08 -2.93
N CYS A 123 14.55 6.50 -3.27
CA CYS A 123 15.38 5.88 -4.31
C CYS A 123 16.86 5.91 -3.93
N TRP A 124 17.69 5.20 -4.69
CA TRP A 124 19.13 5.08 -4.38
C TRP A 124 19.81 6.45 -4.38
N SER A 125 19.70 7.18 -5.48
CA SER A 125 20.28 8.51 -5.70
C SER A 125 19.42 9.29 -6.70
N ALA A 126 19.57 10.62 -6.73
CA ALA A 126 18.95 11.43 -7.77
C ALA A 126 19.53 11.07 -9.15
N HIS A 127 18.67 10.99 -10.16
CA HIS A 127 19.07 10.77 -11.55
C HIS A 127 18.34 11.75 -12.48
N PRO A 128 18.86 12.05 -13.69
CA PRO A 128 18.15 12.86 -14.65
C PRO A 128 16.91 12.13 -15.19
N SER A 129 15.90 12.90 -15.57
CA SER A 129 14.71 12.40 -16.27
C SER A 129 15.08 11.81 -17.63
N ILE A 130 14.48 10.66 -17.95
CA ILE A 130 14.69 9.97 -19.23
C ILE A 130 13.86 10.64 -20.35
N TYR A 131 12.64 11.11 -20.05
CA TYR A 131 11.73 11.67 -21.07
C TYR A 131 11.77 13.20 -21.16
N ASN A 132 12.17 13.91 -20.10
CA ASN A 132 12.21 15.37 -20.08
C ASN A 132 13.51 15.90 -19.44
N LYS A 133 14.50 16.16 -20.30
CA LYS A 133 15.83 16.66 -19.92
C LYS A 133 15.84 18.05 -19.27
N SER A 134 14.73 18.79 -19.25
CA SER A 134 14.66 20.08 -18.56
C SER A 134 14.26 19.95 -17.08
N LEU A 135 13.81 18.77 -16.65
CA LEU A 135 13.49 18.53 -15.24
C LEU A 135 14.78 18.41 -14.41
N PRO A 136 14.76 18.88 -13.15
CA PRO A 136 15.85 18.64 -12.22
C PRO A 136 15.98 17.13 -11.95
N SER A 137 17.19 16.70 -11.57
CA SER A 137 17.43 15.33 -11.13
C SER A 137 16.60 15.01 -9.89
N SER A 138 15.97 13.83 -9.90
CA SER A 138 15.08 13.35 -8.84
C SER A 138 15.00 11.82 -8.88
N CYS A 139 14.12 11.23 -8.08
CA CYS A 139 13.78 9.80 -8.21
C CYS A 139 12.88 9.49 -9.43
N HIS A 140 12.23 10.51 -10.01
CA HIS A 140 11.30 10.37 -11.14
C HIS A 140 10.32 9.18 -11.01
N ALA A 141 9.78 8.93 -9.81
CA ALA A 141 9.11 7.68 -9.46
C ALA A 141 7.81 7.34 -10.22
N LYS A 142 7.29 8.29 -10.99
CA LYS A 142 6.12 8.13 -11.88
C LYS A 142 6.49 8.22 -13.36
N GLU A 143 7.76 8.32 -13.68
CA GLU A 143 8.25 8.46 -15.05
C GLU A 143 8.21 7.12 -15.80
N GLY A 144 7.50 7.09 -16.94
CA GLY A 144 7.40 5.90 -17.77
C GLY A 144 6.39 4.87 -17.29
N ASN A 145 6.52 3.65 -17.81
CA ASN A 145 5.60 2.54 -17.62
C ASN A 145 6.38 1.32 -17.10
N PRO A 146 5.99 0.68 -15.99
CA PRO A 146 4.71 0.80 -15.27
C PRO A 146 4.62 1.86 -14.16
N PHE A 147 5.70 2.59 -13.90
CA PHE A 147 5.84 3.51 -12.77
C PHE A 147 4.65 4.44 -12.52
N GLY A 148 4.34 5.36 -13.44
CA GLY A 148 3.25 6.31 -13.25
C GLY A 148 1.90 5.63 -13.01
N PRO A 149 1.45 4.76 -13.94
CA PRO A 149 0.18 4.06 -13.82
C PRO A 149 0.01 3.20 -12.56
N PHE A 150 1.09 2.63 -12.02
CA PHE A 150 1.03 1.90 -10.75
C PHE A 150 0.64 2.82 -9.60
N TRP A 151 1.32 3.96 -9.48
CA TRP A 151 1.01 4.92 -8.42
C TRP A 151 -0.35 5.61 -8.65
N ASP A 152 -0.73 5.87 -9.91
CA ASP A 152 -2.04 6.42 -10.27
C ASP A 152 -3.19 5.51 -9.85
N TYR A 153 -3.04 4.19 -10.00
CA TYR A 153 -4.06 3.21 -9.60
C TYR A 153 -4.46 3.34 -8.13
N SER A 154 -3.52 3.71 -7.27
CA SER A 154 -3.74 3.93 -5.84
C SER A 154 -3.87 5.41 -5.45
N GLY A 155 -3.97 6.33 -6.42
CA GLY A 155 -4.09 7.77 -6.14
C GLY A 155 -2.88 8.33 -5.38
N ILE A 156 -1.67 7.88 -5.74
CA ILE A 156 -0.42 8.30 -5.11
C ILE A 156 0.35 9.26 -6.03
N ASP A 157 0.63 10.44 -5.46
CA ASP A 157 1.58 11.42 -5.97
C ASP A 157 2.63 11.71 -4.90
N PHE A 158 3.83 12.08 -5.35
CA PHE A 158 4.96 12.39 -4.49
C PHE A 158 5.30 13.87 -4.56
N ILE A 159 5.61 14.46 -3.40
CA ILE A 159 5.98 15.87 -3.25
C ILE A 159 7.49 16.07 -3.04
N GLY A 160 8.26 14.99 -3.09
CA GLY A 160 9.71 15.04 -2.94
C GLY A 160 10.34 13.67 -2.78
N ASP A 161 11.65 13.68 -2.66
CA ASP A 161 12.48 12.49 -2.65
C ASP A 161 13.21 12.32 -1.31
N ILE A 162 13.62 11.08 -1.04
CA ILE A 162 14.60 10.69 -0.04
C ILE A 162 15.60 9.74 -0.71
N TYR A 163 16.89 10.05 -0.57
CA TYR A 163 17.98 9.24 -1.11
C TYR A 163 18.60 8.41 0.01
N TYR A 164 18.91 7.14 -0.26
CA TYR A 164 19.48 6.25 0.76
C TYR A 164 20.82 5.60 0.36
N GLY A 165 21.28 5.78 -0.88
CA GLY A 165 22.52 5.16 -1.35
C GLY A 165 23.76 5.66 -0.57
N GLU A 166 23.80 6.95 -0.24
CA GLU A 166 24.92 7.55 0.52
C GLU A 166 24.97 7.11 1.99
N GLU A 167 23.87 6.59 2.53
CA GLU A 167 23.76 6.10 3.91
C GLU A 167 24.28 4.66 4.06
N ILE A 168 24.54 3.96 2.94
CA ILE A 168 24.99 2.58 2.93
C ILE A 168 26.51 2.54 2.70
N ASN A 169 27.26 2.21 3.76
CA ASN A 169 28.68 1.92 3.66
C ASN A 169 28.92 0.78 2.65
N GLU A 170 29.84 0.98 1.71
CA GLU A 170 30.12 0.06 0.58
C GLU A 170 28.98 -0.07 -0.45
N GLY A 171 27.99 0.83 -0.43
CA GLY A 171 27.01 0.94 -1.50
C GLY A 171 27.70 1.33 -2.83
N PHE A 172 27.46 0.56 -3.89
CA PHE A 172 27.95 0.91 -5.22
C PHE A 172 27.07 2.02 -5.82
N ASN A 173 27.68 3.16 -6.14
CA ASN A 173 27.08 4.08 -7.10
C ASN A 173 27.23 3.48 -8.49
N LEU A 174 26.15 2.93 -9.03
CA LEU A 174 26.08 2.45 -10.42
C LEU A 174 26.00 3.63 -11.39
#